data_AF-A0AB35BIB2-F1
#
_entry.id   AF-A0AB35BIB2-F1
#
_cell.length_a   1.000
_cell.length_b   1.000
_cell.length_c   1.000
_cell.angle_alpha   90.00
_cell.angle_beta   90.00
_cell.angle_gamma   90.00
#
_symmetry.space_group_name_H-M   'P 1'
#
loop_
_entity.id
_entity.type
_entity.pdbx_description
1 polymer ?
#
loop_
_entity_poly.entity_id
_entity_poly.type
_entity_poly.pdbx_seq_one_letter_code
_entity_poly.pdbx_strand_id
1 'polypeptide(L)'
;MTDTGRVRERWSAAVGVCIGFLVGVLLYLPITMTAMRVLDVPSPNLMPPRTIWNGLYKGSPSYYASWTAGVLVFLAPGIVCLAFDRSRRFGVGYAITVTLVSVLAALAVISLDLGGPIGPD
;
A
#
# COMPACT_ATOMS: atom_id res chain seq x y z
N MET A 1 -9.90 8.45 -35.63
CA MET A 1 -9.97 8.49 -34.15
C MET A 1 -10.40 9.91 -33.77
N THR A 2 -11.67 10.11 -33.41
CA THR A 2 -12.25 11.44 -33.14
C THR A 2 -11.71 12.01 -31.83
N ASP A 3 -11.56 13.33 -31.76
CA ASP A 3 -11.01 14.06 -30.59
C ASP A 3 -11.76 13.73 -29.27
N THR A 4 -13.05 13.43 -29.40
CA THR A 4 -13.93 12.96 -28.31
C THR A 4 -13.49 11.66 -27.64
N GLY A 5 -12.82 10.77 -28.37
CA GLY A 5 -12.29 9.51 -27.81
C GLY A 5 -11.14 9.75 -26.84
N ARG A 6 -10.20 10.63 -27.19
CA ARG A 6 -9.05 10.97 -26.33
C ARG A 6 -9.48 11.64 -25.03
N VAL A 7 -10.50 12.51 -25.08
CA VAL A 7 -11.03 13.19 -23.88
C VAL A 7 -11.64 12.16 -22.93
N ARG A 8 -12.58 11.32 -23.39
CA ARG A 8 -13.24 10.31 -22.54
C ARG A 8 -12.25 9.34 -21.91
N GLU A 9 -11.21 8.98 -22.66
CA GLU A 9 -10.17 8.08 -22.19
C GLU A 9 -9.23 8.73 -21.16
N ARG A 10 -8.92 10.03 -21.26
CA ARG A 10 -8.14 10.77 -20.25
C ARG A 10 -8.89 10.88 -18.92
N TRP A 11 -10.19 11.16 -18.96
CA TRP A 11 -11.03 11.20 -17.77
C TRP A 11 -11.08 9.86 -17.04
N SER A 12 -11.11 8.75 -17.78
CA SER A 12 -11.09 7.40 -17.20
C SER A 12 -9.81 7.11 -16.39
N ALA A 13 -8.65 7.54 -16.89
CA ALA A 13 -7.38 7.41 -16.17
C ALA A 13 -7.33 8.29 -14.91
N ALA A 14 -7.78 9.55 -15.00
CA ALA A 14 -7.83 10.47 -13.87
C ALA A 14 -8.74 9.93 -12.75
N VAL A 15 -9.91 9.38 -13.10
CA VAL A 15 -10.81 8.73 -12.14
C VAL A 15 -10.13 7.51 -11.51
N GLY A 16 -9.41 6.70 -12.29
CA GLY A 16 -8.62 5.58 -11.78
C GLY A 16 -7.61 6.00 -10.73
N VAL A 17 -6.85 7.07 -11.00
CA VAL A 17 -5.88 7.65 -10.07
C VAL A 17 -6.55 8.13 -8.78
N CYS A 18 -7.65 8.90 -8.88
CA CYS A 18 -8.36 9.41 -7.71
C CYS A 18 -8.89 8.27 -6.82
N ILE A 19 -9.54 7.26 -7.42
CA ILE A 19 -10.04 6.12 -6.66
C ILE A 19 -8.88 5.32 -6.06
N GLY A 20 -7.82 5.07 -6.82
CA GLY A 20 -6.64 4.36 -6.32
C GLY A 20 -5.97 5.08 -5.14
N PHE A 21 -5.91 6.41 -5.18
CA PHE A 21 -5.42 7.21 -4.07
C PHE A 21 -6.30 7.05 -2.82
N LEU A 22 -7.62 7.20 -2.97
CA LEU A 22 -8.56 7.06 -1.85
C LEU A 22 -8.50 5.67 -1.22
N VAL A 23 -8.43 4.61 -2.04
CA VAL A 23 -8.28 3.23 -1.53
C VAL A 23 -6.95 3.07 -0.80
N GLY A 24 -5.84 3.53 -1.39
CA GLY A 24 -4.51 3.42 -0.77
C GLY A 24 -4.40 4.20 0.54
N VAL A 25 -5.01 5.38 0.65
CA VAL A 25 -4.92 6.20 1.87
C VAL A 25 -5.91 5.74 2.94
N LEU A 26 -7.17 5.52 2.56
CA LEU A 26 -8.26 5.34 3.53
C LEU A 26 -8.53 3.88 3.87
N LEU A 27 -8.20 2.93 2.98
CA LEU A 27 -8.57 1.53 3.17
C LEU A 27 -7.36 0.65 3.46
N TYR A 28 -6.26 0.82 2.71
CA TYR A 28 -5.11 -0.06 2.81
C TYR A 28 -4.55 -0.14 4.24
N LEU A 29 -4.25 0.99 4.88
CA LEU A 29 -3.69 0.99 6.23
C LEU A 29 -4.61 0.36 7.28
N PRO A 30 -5.85 0.84 7.49
CA PRO A 30 -6.70 0.31 8.55
C PRO A 30 -7.04 -1.17 8.34
N ILE A 31 -7.26 -1.59 7.09
CA ILE A 31 -7.58 -3.00 6.79
C ILE A 31 -6.36 -3.88 7.00
N THR A 32 -5.18 -3.48 6.50
CA THR A 32 -3.94 -4.24 6.67
C THR A 32 -3.57 -4.40 8.15
N MET A 33 -3.69 -3.33 8.96
CA MET A 33 -3.46 -3.40 10.40
C MET A 33 -4.49 -4.27 11.12
N THR A 34 -5.77 -4.17 10.75
CA THR A 34 -6.82 -5.00 11.34
C THR A 34 -6.60 -6.48 11.00
N ALA A 35 -6.24 -6.79 9.76
CA ALA A 35 -5.92 -8.15 9.33
C ALA A 35 -4.74 -8.72 10.12
N MET A 36 -3.67 -7.95 10.31
CA MET A 36 -2.53 -8.37 11.13
C MET A 36 -2.92 -8.66 12.58
N ARG A 37 -3.82 -7.87 13.17
CA ARG A 37 -4.33 -8.11 14.53
C ARG A 37 -5.18 -9.38 14.61
N VAL A 38 -6.05 -9.62 13.63
CA VAL A 38 -6.91 -10.81 13.58
C VAL A 38 -6.10 -12.08 13.35
N LEU A 39 -4.97 -11.98 12.63
CA LEU A 39 -4.08 -13.09 12.32
C LEU A 39 -2.93 -13.25 13.33
N ASP A 40 -2.95 -12.51 14.44
CA ASP A 40 -1.90 -12.49 15.47
C ASP A 40 -0.48 -12.37 14.89
N VAL A 41 -0.33 -11.54 13.84
CA VAL A 41 0.95 -11.37 13.15
C VAL A 41 1.92 -10.66 14.10
N PRO A 42 3.10 -11.25 14.39
CA PRO A 42 4.06 -10.65 15.30
C PRO A 42 4.60 -9.33 14.72
N SER A 43 4.23 -8.22 15.33
CA SER A 43 4.71 -6.88 14.97
C SER A 43 6.09 -6.62 15.60
N PRO A 44 6.96 -5.82 14.94
CA PRO A 44 8.18 -5.33 15.57
C PRO A 44 7.86 -4.55 16.85
N ASN A 45 8.72 -4.65 17.87
CA ASN A 45 8.60 -3.81 19.06
C ASN A 45 8.93 -2.35 18.70
N LEU A 46 8.03 -1.42 19.02
CA LEU A 46 8.18 0.02 18.83
C LEU A 46 9.41 0.62 19.56
N MET A 47 9.93 -0.10 20.55
CA MET A 47 11.12 0.24 21.33
C MET A 47 11.99 -1.01 21.49
N PRO A 48 12.94 -1.29 20.59
CA PRO A 48 13.97 -2.28 20.89
C PRO A 48 14.78 -1.77 22.09
N PRO A 49 15.10 -2.61 23.10
CA PRO A 49 16.05 -2.24 24.14
C PRO A 49 17.34 -1.75 23.49
N ARG A 50 17.90 -0.61 23.96
CA ARG A 50 19.12 0.03 23.39
C ARG A 50 20.28 -0.94 23.17
N THR A 51 20.32 -2.04 23.93
CA THR A 51 21.30 -3.12 23.83
C THR A 51 21.22 -3.98 22.56
N ILE A 52 20.15 -3.90 21.77
CA ILE A 52 19.92 -4.72 20.55
C ILE A 52 19.98 -3.88 19.28
N TRP A 53 20.40 -2.61 19.37
CA TRP A 53 20.54 -1.70 18.22
C TRP A 53 21.78 -2.01 17.35
N ASN A 54 22.00 -3.29 17.04
CA ASN A 54 23.11 -3.78 16.20
C ASN A 54 22.68 -3.96 14.74
N GLY A 55 21.62 -3.28 14.27
CA GLY A 55 21.11 -3.43 12.91
C GLY A 55 20.46 -4.80 12.60
N LEU A 56 20.24 -5.64 13.62
CA LEU A 56 19.68 -6.99 13.48
C LEU A 56 18.20 -7.12 13.83
N TYR A 57 17.54 -6.05 14.31
CA TYR A 57 16.11 -6.09 14.62
C TYR A 57 15.31 -6.09 13.31
N LYS A 58 15.13 -7.29 12.76
CA LYS A 58 14.32 -7.54 11.57
C LYS A 58 12.92 -7.87 12.02
N GLY A 59 11.92 -7.22 11.42
CA GLY A 59 10.53 -7.66 11.59
C GLY A 59 10.39 -9.14 11.19
N SER A 60 9.39 -9.83 11.73
CA SER A 60 9.11 -11.20 11.29
C SER A 60 8.86 -11.22 9.77
N PRO A 61 9.30 -12.24 9.02
CA PRO A 61 8.92 -12.41 7.62
C PRO A 61 7.40 -12.36 7.40
N SER A 62 6.60 -12.84 8.37
CA SER A 62 5.13 -12.79 8.32
C SER A 62 4.58 -11.36 8.40
N TYR A 63 5.28 -10.45 9.09
CA TYR A 63 4.92 -9.03 9.14
C TYR A 63 5.09 -8.38 7.77
N TYR A 64 6.25 -8.54 7.13
CA TYR A 64 6.48 -8.02 5.77
C TYR A 64 5.54 -8.67 4.74
N ALA A 65 5.32 -9.98 4.85
CA ALA A 65 4.41 -10.70 3.98
C ALA A 65 2.97 -10.17 4.08
N SER A 66 2.53 -9.76 5.27
CA SER A 66 1.18 -9.19 5.47
C SER A 66 1.01 -7.86 4.74
N TRP A 67 2.02 -6.99 4.78
CA TRP A 67 2.02 -5.75 4.00
C TRP A 67 1.96 -6.03 2.49
N THR A 68 2.80 -6.93 1.98
CA THR A 68 2.79 -7.31 0.56
C THR A 68 1.45 -7.95 0.16
N ALA A 69 0.91 -8.84 0.98
CA ALA A 69 -0.38 -9.47 0.74
C ALA A 69 -1.51 -8.42 0.68
N GLY A 70 -1.48 -7.43 1.58
CA GLY A 70 -2.38 -6.28 1.53
C GLY A 70 -2.33 -5.57 0.18
N VAL A 71 -1.13 -5.22 -0.31
CA VAL A 71 -0.98 -4.55 -1.61
C VAL A 71 -1.62 -5.37 -2.73
N LEU A 72 -1.36 -6.69 -2.76
CA LEU A 72 -1.90 -7.59 -3.79
C LEU A 72 -3.43 -7.66 -3.77
N VAL A 73 -4.03 -7.70 -2.57
CA VAL A 73 -5.49 -7.69 -2.41
C VAL A 73 -6.10 -6.41 -2.97
N PHE A 74 -5.54 -5.24 -2.62
CA PHE A 74 -6.05 -3.96 -3.11
C PHE A 74 -5.73 -3.68 -4.58
N LEU A 75 -4.75 -4.39 -5.15
CA LEU A 75 -4.41 -4.33 -6.58
C LEU A 75 -5.41 -5.10 -7.45
N ALA A 76 -6.07 -6.12 -6.90
CA ALA A 76 -6.94 -7.03 -7.66
C ALA A 76 -8.01 -6.32 -8.54
N PRO A 77 -8.74 -5.29 -8.06
CA PRO A 77 -9.69 -4.57 -8.90
C PRO A 77 -9.03 -3.91 -10.12
N GLY A 78 -7.82 -3.36 -9.93
CA GLY A 78 -7.02 -2.79 -11.01
C GLY A 78 -6.67 -3.83 -12.07
N ILE A 79 -6.19 -5.00 -11.63
CA ILE A 79 -5.86 -6.13 -12.52
C ILE A 79 -7.08 -6.60 -13.31
N VAL A 80 -8.23 -6.74 -12.64
CA VAL A 80 -9.49 -7.11 -13.31
C VAL A 80 -9.84 -6.07 -14.39
N CYS A 81 -9.72 -4.78 -14.08
CA CYS A 81 -9.98 -3.72 -15.07
C CYS A 81 -8.99 -3.71 -16.24
N LEU A 82 -7.77 -4.22 -16.07
CA LEU A 82 -6.77 -4.34 -17.14
C LEU A 82 -7.13 -5.41 -18.17
N ALA A 83 -7.93 -6.42 -17.80
CA ALA A 83 -8.37 -7.49 -18.69
C ALA A 83 -9.40 -7.02 -19.73
N PHE A 84 -10.02 -5.86 -19.54
CA PHE A 84 -11.03 -5.33 -20.45
C PHE A 84 -10.58 -4.01 -21.10
N ASP A 85 -10.54 -3.97 -22.44
CA ASP A 85 -10.06 -2.81 -23.21
C ASP A 85 -10.76 -1.49 -22.83
N ARG A 86 -12.06 -1.56 -22.53
CA ARG A 86 -12.87 -0.38 -22.19
C ARG A 86 -12.49 0.24 -20.84
N SER A 87 -12.02 -0.56 -19.88
CA SER A 87 -11.62 -0.10 -18.53
C SER A 87 -10.11 -0.06 -18.32
N ARG A 88 -9.32 -0.43 -19.32
CA ARG A 88 -7.87 -0.60 -19.18
C ARG A 88 -7.17 0.65 -18.66
N ARG A 89 -7.53 1.84 -19.14
CA ARG A 89 -6.91 3.11 -18.68
C ARG A 89 -7.26 3.46 -17.23
N PHE A 90 -8.50 3.20 -16.82
CA PHE A 90 -8.89 3.26 -15.42
C PHE A 90 -8.05 2.29 -14.59
N GLY A 91 -7.97 1.03 -15.02
CA GLY A 91 -7.21 -0.02 -14.34
C GLY A 91 -5.72 0.32 -14.19
N VAL A 92 -5.08 0.87 -15.22
CA VAL A 92 -3.69 1.35 -15.16
C VAL A 92 -3.54 2.46 -14.13
N GLY A 93 -4.39 3.50 -14.20
CA GLY A 93 -4.33 4.62 -13.25
C GLY A 93 -4.52 4.17 -11.81
N TYR A 94 -5.53 3.35 -11.57
CA TYR A 94 -5.81 2.74 -10.27
C TYR A 94 -4.63 1.90 -9.77
N ALA A 95 -4.13 0.96 -10.59
CA ALA A 95 -3.08 0.02 -10.17
C ALA A 95 -1.78 0.75 -9.80
N ILE A 96 -1.38 1.73 -10.60
CA ILE A 96 -0.18 2.55 -10.32
C ILE A 96 -0.36 3.28 -9.00
N THR A 97 -1.48 3.99 -8.82
CA THR A 97 -1.68 4.82 -7.63
C THR A 97 -1.84 4.00 -6.37
N VAL A 98 -2.62 2.90 -6.39
CA VAL A 98 -2.73 2.00 -5.23
C VAL A 98 -1.37 1.43 -4.85
N THR A 99 -0.58 0.97 -5.82
CA THR A 99 0.75 0.41 -5.54
C THR A 99 1.65 1.45 -4.88
N LEU A 100 1.76 2.65 -5.47
CA LEU A 100 2.62 3.71 -4.94
C LEU A 100 2.20 4.14 -3.53
N VAL A 101 0.91 4.44 -3.33
CA VAL A 101 0.41 4.90 -2.04
C VAL A 101 0.56 3.82 -0.97
N SER A 102 0.23 2.57 -1.29
CA SER A 102 0.31 1.45 -0.33
C SER A 102 1.76 1.13 0.03
N VAL A 103 2.68 1.17 -0.93
CA VAL A 103 4.12 0.96 -0.68
C VAL A 103 4.68 2.10 0.19
N LEU A 104 4.37 3.35 -0.13
CA LEU A 104 4.83 4.50 0.67
C LEU A 104 4.25 4.46 2.09
N ALA A 105 2.97 4.13 2.23
CA ALA A 105 2.32 3.99 3.54
C ALA A 105 2.95 2.85 4.35
N ALA A 106 3.18 1.69 3.73
CA ALA A 106 3.84 0.56 4.39
C ALA A 106 5.27 0.94 4.81
N LEU A 107 6.06 1.55 3.92
CA LEU A 107 7.41 2.00 4.25
C LEU A 107 7.41 2.99 5.41
N ALA A 108 6.50 3.97 5.41
CA ALA A 108 6.41 4.94 6.49
C ALA A 108 6.11 4.26 7.84
N VAL A 109 5.13 3.35 7.88
CA VAL A 109 4.80 2.62 9.12
C VAL A 109 5.94 1.70 9.55
N ILE A 110 6.50 0.93 8.62
CA ILE A 110 7.64 0.03 8.89
C ILE A 110 8.84 0.84 9.40
N SER A 111 9.13 2.01 8.82
CA SER A 111 10.21 2.88 9.28
C SER A 111 9.95 3.43 10.69
N LEU A 112 8.71 3.77 11.03
CA LEU A 112 8.34 4.18 12.39
C LEU A 112 8.44 3.00 13.37
N ASP A 113 7.96 1.82 12.98
CA ASP A 113 7.99 0.60 13.78
C ASP A 113 9.43 0.13 14.06
N LEU A 114 10.36 0.39 13.12
CA LEU A 114 11.77 0.00 13.22
C LEU A 114 12.70 1.11 13.75
N GLY A 115 12.27 2.37 13.74
CA GLY A 115 13.14 3.54 13.86
C GLY A 115 12.77 4.52 14.97
N GLY A 116 12.18 4.05 16.08
CA GLY A 116 11.65 4.88 17.18
C GLY A 116 12.54 6.07 17.63
N PRO A 117 11.96 7.11 18.28
CA PRO A 117 12.58 8.42 18.45
C PRO A 117 13.92 8.38 19.19
N ILE A 118 14.92 9.06 18.64
CA ILE A 118 16.15 9.44 19.34
C ILE A 118 15.80 10.63 20.25
N GLY A 119 15.14 10.39 21.38
CA GLY A 119 14.94 11.38 22.43
C GLY A 119 16.08 11.34 23.44
N PRO A 120 16.62 12.48 23.91
CA PRO A 120 17.63 12.49 24.95
C PRO A 120 17.02 12.04 26.29
N ASP A 121 17.84 11.35 27.07
CA ASP A 121 17.57 10.95 28.46
C ASP A 121 17.41 12.17 29.38
#